data_AF-G7WPJ4-F1
#
_entry.id   AF-G7WPJ4-F1
#
_cell.length_a   1.000
_cell.length_b   1.000
_cell.length_c   1.000
_cell.angle_alpha   90.00
_cell.angle_beta   90.00
_cell.angle_gamma   90.00
#
_symmetry.space_group_name_H-M   'P 1'
#
loop_
_entity.id
_entity.type
_entity.pdbx_description
1 polymer ?
#
loop_
_entity_poly.entity_id
_entity_poly.type
_entity_poly.pdbx_seq_one_letter_code
_entity_poly.pdbx_strand_id
1 'polypeptide(L)'
;MGSRPLLKTGFPSLTKVFNIKTQNSREMKAKFNVLVERDEDGYYVATVPSLPGCHTQAKSLDELMERAKEAIELYLEVEKEFVLHD
;
A
#
# COMPACT_ATOMS: atom_id res chain seq x y z
N MET A 1 -20.49 -9.16 5.94
CA MET A 1 -19.13 -8.66 6.25
C MET A 1 -18.74 -7.74 5.10
N GLY A 2 -18.41 -6.50 5.43
CA GLY A 2 -18.73 -5.31 4.63
C GLY A 2 -18.09 -5.26 3.25
N SER A 3 -18.95 -5.06 2.24
CA SER A 3 -18.57 -4.68 0.89
C SER A 3 -17.73 -3.40 0.94
N ARG A 4 -16.48 -3.49 0.47
CA ARG A 4 -15.60 -2.34 0.26
C ARG A 4 -16.31 -1.33 -0.66
N PRO A 5 -16.63 -0.10 -0.22
CA PRO A 5 -16.92 0.96 -1.16
C PRO A 5 -15.57 1.39 -1.74
N LEU A 6 -15.19 0.78 -2.86
CA LEU A 6 -14.19 1.36 -3.74
C LEU A 6 -14.83 2.57 -4.43
N LEU A 7 -14.23 3.74 -4.23
CA LEU A 7 -14.55 5.03 -4.85
C LEU A 7 -15.90 5.67 -4.45
N LYS A 8 -15.88 6.45 -3.37
CA LYS A 8 -16.66 7.70 -3.28
C LYS A 8 -15.67 8.84 -3.55
N THR A 9 -15.58 9.33 -4.79
CA THR A 9 -16.18 10.61 -5.22
C THR A 9 -15.81 11.77 -4.31
N GLY A 10 -14.73 12.50 -4.66
CA GLY A 10 -14.43 13.82 -4.11
C GLY A 10 -12.95 14.10 -3.83
N PHE A 11 -12.14 14.32 -4.88
CA PHE A 11 -10.93 15.16 -4.71
C PHE A 11 -11.43 16.56 -4.29
N PRO A 12 -11.22 17.02 -3.04
CA PRO A 12 -10.03 17.82 -2.73
C PRO A 12 -9.62 17.82 -1.23
N SER A 13 -8.50 17.18 -0.84
CA SER A 13 -7.80 17.45 0.44
C SER A 13 -6.49 16.64 0.54
N LEU A 14 -5.37 17.21 0.08
CA LEU A 14 -3.98 16.81 0.41
C LEU A 14 -3.69 15.29 0.49
N THR A 15 -3.89 14.55 -0.60
CA THR A 15 -3.31 13.20 -0.73
C THR A 15 -1.78 13.30 -0.69
N LYS A 16 -1.15 12.68 0.31
CA LYS A 16 0.30 12.75 0.50
C LYS A 16 0.94 11.50 -0.10
N VAL A 17 1.78 11.69 -1.12
CA VAL A 17 2.50 10.59 -1.75
C VAL A 17 3.76 10.29 -0.95
N PHE A 18 3.88 9.06 -0.47
CA PHE A 18 5.06 8.53 0.17
C PHE A 18 5.77 7.56 -0.77
N ASN A 19 7.11 7.56 -0.73
CA ASN A 19 7.91 6.57 -1.42
C ASN A 19 8.41 5.52 -0.43
N ILE A 20 7.91 4.30 -0.57
CA ILE A 20 8.44 3.15 0.17
C ILE A 20 9.51 2.50 -0.71
N LYS A 21 10.72 2.40 -0.16
CA LYS A 21 11.79 1.59 -0.73
C LYS A 21 11.77 0.25 -0.02
N THR A 22 11.52 -0.83 -0.73
CA THR A 22 11.70 -2.18 -0.20
C THR A 22 13.01 -2.77 -0.71
N GLN A 23 13.66 -3.55 0.15
CA GLN A 23 14.94 -4.19 -0.09
C GLN A 23 14.88 -5.59 0.53
N ASN A 24 14.40 -6.57 -0.22
CA ASN A 24 14.55 -7.97 0.19
C ASN A 24 16.02 -8.42 -0.05
N SER A 25 16.48 -9.44 0.67
CA SER A 25 17.83 -10.04 0.63
C SER A 25 18.22 -10.61 -0.75
N ARG A 26 17.34 -10.50 -1.75
CA ARG A 26 17.53 -10.89 -3.17
C ARG A 26 17.30 -9.66 -4.08
N GLU A 27 18.21 -8.69 -3.98
CA GLU A 27 18.61 -7.59 -4.90
C GLU A 27 17.58 -6.75 -5.70
N MET A 28 16.27 -6.91 -5.57
CA MET A 28 15.33 -5.99 -6.22
C MET A 28 15.00 -4.80 -5.30
N LYS A 29 15.72 -3.68 -5.52
CA LYS A 29 15.36 -2.38 -4.94
C LYS A 29 14.16 -1.81 -5.70
N ALA A 30 12.96 -2.14 -5.25
CA ALA A 30 11.73 -1.58 -5.82
C ALA A 30 11.28 -0.36 -5.01
N LYS A 31 10.85 0.68 -5.74
CA LYS A 31 10.27 1.89 -5.16
C LYS A 31 8.79 1.89 -5.48
N PHE A 32 7.96 1.95 -4.46
CA PHE A 32 6.51 2.03 -4.61
C PHE A 32 6.03 3.39 -4.15
N ASN A 33 5.11 3.96 -4.93
CA ASN A 33 4.37 5.15 -4.53
C ASN A 33 3.20 4.67 -3.68
N VAL A 34 3.04 5.27 -2.50
CA VAL A 34 1.92 5.02 -1.60
C VAL A 34 1.19 6.33 -1.40
N LEU A 35 -0.08 6.37 -1.82
CA LEU A 35 -0.95 7.51 -1.60
C LEU A 35 -1.55 7.36 -0.21
N VAL A 36 -1.29 8.33 0.66
CA VAL A 36 -1.83 8.36 2.01
C VAL A 36 -2.82 9.51 2.14
N GLU A 37 -4.01 9.17 2.61
CA GLU A 37 -5.11 10.10 2.85
C GLU A 37 -5.51 10.01 4.32
N ARG A 38 -5.86 11.14 4.93
CA ARG A 38 -6.38 11.16 6.29
C ARG A 38 -7.87 11.51 6.23
N ASP A 39 -8.68 10.69 6.90
CA ASP A 39 -10.11 10.90 7.02
C ASP A 39 -10.46 11.84 8.19
N GLU A 40 -11.71 12.30 8.26
CA GLU A 40 -12.22 13.20 9.29
C GLU A 40 -12.19 12.54 10.69
N ASP A 41 -12.32 11.20 10.74
CA ASP A 41 -12.18 10.40 11.95
C ASP A 41 -10.72 10.23 12.43
N GLY A 42 -9.74 10.82 11.74
CA GLY A 42 -8.33 10.75 12.11
C GLY A 42 -7.63 9.45 11.73
N TYR A 43 -8.27 8.60 10.91
CA TYR A 43 -7.67 7.42 10.31
C TYR A 43 -6.85 7.80 9.08
N TYR A 44 -5.75 7.08 8.86
CA TYR A 44 -4.97 7.15 7.64
C TYR A 44 -5.27 5.94 6.75
N VAL A 45 -5.40 6.19 5.45
CA VAL A 45 -5.63 5.18 4.43
C VAL A 45 -4.47 5.25 3.44
N ALA A 46 -3.77 4.13 3.23
CA ALA A 46 -2.70 3.98 2.27
C ALA A 46 -3.17 3.16 1.07
N THR A 47 -2.91 3.66 -0.13
CA THR A 47 -3.24 3.01 -1.41
C THR A 47 -2.00 2.94 -2.28
N VAL A 48 -1.69 1.76 -2.82
CA VAL A 48 -0.53 1.56 -3.70
C VAL A 48 -1.02 1.37 -5.15
N PRO A 49 -0.93 2.38 -6.04
CA PRO A 49 -1.41 2.28 -7.41
C PRO A 49 -0.62 1.27 -8.24
N SER A 50 0.64 1.03 -7.88
CA SER A 50 1.49 0.01 -8.50
C SER A 50 1.05 -1.42 -8.17
N LEU A 51 0.33 -1.61 -7.06
CA LEU A 51 -0.15 -2.90 -6.59
C LEU A 51 -1.68 -2.84 -6.46
N PRO A 52 -2.43 -2.97 -7.56
CA PRO A 52 -3.87 -2.84 -7.56
C PRO A 52 -4.49 -3.85 -6.58
N GLY A 53 -5.18 -3.34 -5.56
CA GLY A 53 -5.75 -4.16 -4.49
C GLY A 53 -4.98 -4.11 -3.17
N CYS A 54 -3.78 -3.54 -3.14
CA CYS A 54 -3.03 -3.29 -1.90
C CYS A 54 -3.45 -1.95 -1.28
N HIS A 55 -4.41 -2.01 -0.37
CA HIS A 55 -4.86 -0.89 0.46
C HIS A 55 -4.81 -1.29 1.93
N THR A 56 -4.35 -0.38 2.77
CA THR A 56 -4.30 -0.57 4.22
C THR A 56 -4.76 0.70 4.93
N GLN A 57 -5.17 0.58 6.18
CA GLN A 57 -5.61 1.70 6.99
C GLN A 57 -5.10 1.55 8.42
N ALA A 58 -4.74 2.67 9.07
CA ALA A 58 -4.26 2.68 10.44
C ALA A 58 -4.54 4.01 11.13
N LYS A 59 -4.49 4.03 12.46
CA LYS A 59 -4.66 5.27 13.25
C LYS A 59 -3.41 6.15 13.28
N SER A 60 -2.26 5.60 12.87
CA SER A 60 -0.97 6.28 12.87
C SER A 60 -0.24 6.05 11.54
N LEU A 61 0.52 7.05 11.08
CA LEU A 61 1.35 6.94 9.88
C LEU A 61 2.41 5.84 9.99
N ASP A 62 2.96 5.63 11.19
CA ASP A 62 3.98 4.63 11.47
C ASP A 62 3.44 3.20 11.23
N GLU A 63 2.35 2.85 11.90
CA GLU A 63 1.64 1.57 11.70
C GLU A 63 1.18 1.39 10.26
N LEU A 64 0.71 2.47 9.62
CA LEU A 64 0.30 2.44 8.20
C LEU A 64 1.46 2.05 7.29
N MET A 65 2.64 2.65 7.50
CA MET A 65 3.83 2.42 6.70
C MET A 65 4.42 1.03 6.93
N GLU A 66 4.40 0.53 8.18
CA GLU A 66 4.80 -0.84 8.50
C GLU A 66 3.92 -1.85 7.76
N ARG A 67 2.61 -1.74 7.91
CA ARG A 67 1.63 -2.61 7.22
C ARG A 67 1.76 -2.53 5.70
N ALA A 68 1.93 -1.33 5.14
CA ALA A 68 2.10 -1.15 3.71
C ALA A 68 3.39 -1.81 3.21
N LYS A 69 4.49 -1.68 3.97
CA LYS A 69 5.77 -2.30 3.63
C LYS A 69 5.68 -3.82 3.65
N GLU A 70 5.08 -4.41 4.67
CA GLU A 70 4.87 -5.87 4.75
C GLU A 70 4.01 -6.38 3.58
N ALA A 71 2.91 -5.68 3.27
CA ALA A 71 2.04 -6.06 2.15
C ALA A 71 2.76 -6.00 0.79
N ILE A 72 3.60 -4.99 0.57
CA ILE A 72 4.44 -4.86 -0.64
C ILE A 72 5.47 -5.98 -0.70
N GLU A 73 6.13 -6.30 0.41
CA GLU A 73 7.16 -7.34 0.47
C GLU A 73 6.57 -8.73 0.21
N LEU A 74 5.41 -9.03 0.81
CA LEU A 74 4.66 -10.25 0.57
C LEU A 74 4.23 -10.37 -0.90
N TYR A 75 3.73 -9.28 -1.49
CA TYR A 75 3.31 -9.29 -2.90
C TYR A 75 4.49 -9.60 -3.83
N LEU A 76 5.66 -9.02 -3.58
CA LEU A 76 6.88 -9.30 -4.35
C LEU A 76 7.38 -10.73 -4.19
N GLU A 77 7.17 -11.34 -3.02
CA GLU A 77 7.48 -12.74 -2.78
C GLU A 77 6.54 -13.66 -3.58
N VAL A 78 5.23 -13.39 -3.51
CA VAL A 78 4.22 -14.15 -4.26
C VAL A 78 4.42 -14.00 -5.77
N GLU A 79 4.63 -12.79 -6.28
CA GLU A 79 4.85 -12.55 -7.72
C GLU A 79 6.06 -13.34 -8.25
N LYS A 80 7.12 -13.52 -7.44
CA LYS A 80 8.26 -14.38 -7.81
C LYS A 80 7.94 -15.87 -7.79
N GLU A 81 7.11 -16.34 -6.86
CA GLU A 81 6.75 -17.75 -6.76
C GLU A 81 5.86 -18.21 -7.93
N PHE A 82 5.02 -17.31 -8.46
CA PHE A 82 4.17 -17.60 -9.63
C PHE A 82 4.93 -17.77 -10.96
N VAL A 83 6.22 -17.43 -11.03
CA VAL A 83 7.03 -17.51 -12.27
C VAL A 83 7.90 -18.80 -12.33
N LEU A 84 7.80 -19.70 -11.35
CA LEU A 84 8.63 -20.92 -11.26
C LEU A 84 7.84 -22.24 -11.34
N HIS A 85 6.81 -22.31 -12.18
CA HIS A 85 6.22 -23.58 -12.60
C HIS A 85 6.08 -23.65 -14.12
N ASP A 86 7.20 -23.95 -14.78
CA ASP A 86 7.25 -24.59 -16.10
C ASP A 86 8.15 -25.82 -15.97
#